data_AF-A0A836RUB3-F1
#
_entry.id   AF-A0A836RUB3-F1
#
_cell.length_a   1.000
_cell.length_b   1.000
_cell.length_c   1.000
_cell.angle_alpha   90.00
_cell.angle_beta   90.00
_cell.angle_gamma   90.00
#
_symmetry.space_group_name_H-M   'P 1'
#
loop_
_entity.id
_entity.type
_entity.pdbx_description
1 polymer ?
#
loop_
_entity_poly.entity_id
_entity_poly.type
_entity_poly.pdbx_seq_one_letter_code
_entity_poly.pdbx_strand_id
1 'polypeptide(L)'
;MDNEIWLSMESLWDILTAGSVFIVFHWDADGIASAAILLKMLGERIVGFYPPRVGVYSLEALPWRRISESRASVLTVLDYGLPGTAYEDLSDIVAPRSVAVLDHHLVEPPRSRGRGVLHYVNPVAQGLGGEEDWPATSFLVYSIPGVGEACDARRCSWLAAVGIVGDLGPVIEARPRVYGTAARLTGKSGYSLRDIAKVVELIDSCYRLLDEECIVHAAQLLGWASGPRDVLDDNRLSRAAEEAAKALRTAMDRVRYLFQRHGIIAYYVESDA
;
A
#
# COMPACT_ATOMS: atom_id res chain seq x y z
N MET A 1 10.75 17.86 -16.49
CA MET A 1 10.34 16.52 -16.06
C MET A 1 9.59 16.61 -14.74
N ASP A 2 10.15 17.28 -13.73
CA ASP A 2 9.47 17.49 -12.43
C ASP A 2 8.05 18.05 -12.57
N ASN A 3 7.83 19.02 -13.46
CA ASN A 3 6.54 19.75 -13.55
C ASN A 3 5.32 18.88 -13.88
N GLU A 4 5.48 17.76 -14.63
CA GLU A 4 4.32 16.92 -15.03
C GLU A 4 3.79 16.06 -13.89
N ILE A 5 4.69 15.51 -13.04
CA ILE A 5 4.28 14.78 -11.83
C ILE A 5 3.59 15.74 -10.88
N TRP A 6 4.17 16.94 -10.66
CA TRP A 6 3.61 17.93 -9.74
C TRP A 6 2.20 18.37 -10.15
N LEU A 7 1.98 18.67 -11.44
CA LEU A 7 0.64 19.01 -11.93
C LEU A 7 -0.36 17.87 -11.74
N SER A 8 0.08 16.62 -11.94
CA SER A 8 -0.76 15.44 -11.73
C SER A 8 -1.11 15.25 -10.24
N MET A 9 -0.14 15.49 -9.34
CA MET A 9 -0.33 15.45 -7.89
C MET A 9 -1.24 16.57 -7.38
N GLU A 10 -1.12 17.79 -7.90
CA GLU A 10 -2.01 18.91 -7.55
C GLU A 10 -3.44 18.63 -8.01
N SER A 11 -3.62 18.19 -9.26
CA SER A 11 -4.95 17.80 -9.76
C SER A 11 -5.57 16.67 -8.94
N LEU A 12 -4.77 15.70 -8.52
CA LEU A 12 -5.22 14.62 -7.65
C LEU A 12 -5.66 15.15 -6.28
N TRP A 13 -4.87 16.05 -5.69
CA TRP A 13 -5.17 16.67 -4.41
C TRP A 13 -6.50 17.43 -4.43
N ASP A 14 -6.75 18.21 -5.49
CA ASP A 14 -8.00 18.96 -5.66
C ASP A 14 -9.21 18.02 -5.68
N ILE A 15 -9.09 16.86 -6.35
CA ILE A 15 -10.20 15.91 -6.49
C ILE A 15 -10.46 15.14 -5.20
N LEU A 16 -9.40 14.70 -4.52
CA LEU A 16 -9.51 14.03 -3.23
C LEU A 16 -10.14 14.94 -2.16
N THR A 17 -9.92 16.26 -2.25
CA THR A 17 -10.46 17.24 -1.31
C THR A 17 -11.82 17.82 -1.71
N ALA A 18 -12.26 17.67 -2.96
CA ALA A 18 -13.54 18.19 -3.44
C ALA A 18 -14.75 17.32 -3.06
N GLY A 19 -14.59 16.01 -2.86
CA GLY A 19 -15.69 15.06 -2.78
C GLY A 19 -15.64 14.07 -1.63
N SER A 20 -16.55 13.09 -1.65
CA SER A 20 -16.48 11.87 -0.84
C SER A 20 -15.65 10.81 -1.56
N VAL A 21 -14.84 10.08 -0.80
CA VAL A 21 -13.79 9.18 -1.31
C VAL A 21 -14.03 7.76 -0.83
N PHE A 22 -13.96 6.80 -1.73
CA PHE A 22 -13.86 5.39 -1.41
C PHE A 22 -12.48 4.88 -1.82
N ILE A 23 -11.76 4.24 -0.90
CA ILE A 23 -10.39 3.78 -1.15
C ILE A 23 -10.37 2.26 -1.36
N VAL A 24 -9.74 1.81 -2.43
CA VAL A 24 -9.24 0.44 -2.55
C VAL A 24 -7.73 0.51 -2.40
N PHE A 25 -7.15 -0.32 -1.55
CA PHE A 25 -5.72 -0.30 -1.28
C PHE A 25 -5.15 -1.72 -1.25
N HIS A 26 -3.92 -1.90 -1.71
CA HIS A 26 -3.27 -3.21 -1.63
C HIS A 26 -3.13 -3.67 -0.17
N TRP A 27 -3.11 -4.99 0.03
CA TRP A 27 -3.30 -5.60 1.35
C TRP A 27 -2.03 -5.69 2.21
N ASP A 28 -0.88 -5.28 1.68
CA ASP A 28 0.40 -5.27 2.40
C ASP A 28 0.69 -3.91 3.05
N ALA A 29 1.85 -3.82 3.68
CA ALA A 29 2.32 -2.64 4.39
C ALA A 29 2.28 -1.35 3.56
N ASP A 30 2.60 -1.37 2.27
CA ASP A 30 2.62 -0.15 1.46
C ASP A 30 1.22 0.35 1.11
N GLY A 31 0.35 -0.54 0.62
CA GLY A 31 -1.06 -0.22 0.42
C GLY A 31 -1.76 0.23 1.70
N ILE A 32 -1.53 -0.46 2.83
CA ILE A 32 -2.08 -0.11 4.15
C ILE A 32 -1.58 1.27 4.60
N ALA A 33 -0.27 1.55 4.48
CA ALA A 33 0.30 2.84 4.86
C ALA A 33 -0.22 3.98 3.97
N SER A 34 -0.36 3.75 2.68
CA SER A 34 -0.95 4.69 1.72
C SER A 34 -2.38 5.06 2.11
N ALA A 35 -3.21 4.07 2.43
CA ALA A 35 -4.57 4.29 2.91
C ALA A 35 -4.60 5.03 4.24
N ALA A 36 -3.70 4.71 5.17
CA ALA A 36 -3.58 5.36 6.48
C ALA A 36 -3.23 6.86 6.36
N ILE A 37 -2.34 7.22 5.43
CA ILE A 37 -2.02 8.62 5.14
C ILE A 37 -3.27 9.36 4.66
N LEU A 38 -4.00 8.81 3.68
CA LEU A 38 -5.22 9.43 3.19
C LEU A 38 -6.34 9.48 4.26
N LEU A 39 -6.47 8.45 5.09
CA LEU A 39 -7.39 8.42 6.23
C LEU A 39 -7.16 9.60 7.17
N LYS A 40 -5.90 9.85 7.52
CA LYS A 40 -5.54 10.95 8.40
C LYS A 40 -5.86 12.31 7.79
N MET A 41 -5.67 12.46 6.49
CA MET A 41 -5.81 13.73 5.80
C MET A 41 -7.25 14.09 5.43
N LEU A 42 -7.99 13.11 4.91
CA LEU A 42 -9.32 13.32 4.36
C LEU A 42 -10.42 13.11 5.41
N GLY A 43 -10.12 12.38 6.49
CA GLY A 43 -11.02 12.19 7.63
C GLY A 43 -12.41 11.72 7.20
N GLU A 44 -13.43 12.47 7.59
CA GLU A 44 -14.85 12.16 7.32
C GLU A 44 -15.22 12.09 5.84
N ARG A 45 -14.36 12.58 4.93
CA ARG A 45 -14.58 12.45 3.48
C ARG A 45 -14.44 11.01 3.01
N ILE A 46 -13.70 10.16 3.74
CA ILE A 46 -13.56 8.75 3.40
C ILE A 46 -14.80 8.00 3.88
N VAL A 47 -15.62 7.56 2.92
CA VAL A 47 -16.90 6.87 3.17
C VAL A 47 -16.75 5.34 3.16
N GLY A 48 -15.55 4.84 2.85
CA GLY A 48 -15.21 3.43 2.91
C GLY A 48 -13.81 3.17 2.36
N PHE A 49 -13.14 2.17 2.90
CA PHE A 49 -11.83 1.74 2.43
C PHE A 49 -11.67 0.24 2.68
N TYR A 50 -11.31 -0.51 1.63
CA TYR A 50 -11.24 -1.97 1.69
C TYR A 50 -10.16 -2.49 0.74
N PRO A 51 -9.45 -3.57 1.09
CA PRO A 51 -8.54 -4.19 0.14
C PRO A 51 -9.32 -4.94 -0.96
N PRO A 52 -8.69 -5.21 -2.12
CA PRO A 52 -9.16 -6.26 -3.02
C PRO A 52 -9.01 -7.64 -2.37
N ARG A 53 -9.63 -8.66 -2.96
CA ARG A 53 -9.44 -10.05 -2.54
C ARG A 53 -7.96 -10.44 -2.62
N VAL A 54 -7.38 -10.81 -1.48
CA VAL A 54 -5.96 -11.16 -1.32
C VAL A 54 -5.53 -12.23 -2.32
N GLY A 55 -4.38 -11.99 -2.96
CA GLY A 55 -3.76 -12.90 -3.93
C GLY A 55 -4.36 -12.86 -5.34
N VAL A 56 -5.27 -11.93 -5.62
CA VAL A 56 -5.84 -11.73 -6.96
C VAL A 56 -5.54 -10.32 -7.45
N TYR A 57 -4.96 -10.23 -8.65
CA TYR A 57 -4.53 -8.97 -9.29
C TYR A 57 -5.40 -8.68 -10.52
N SER A 58 -6.66 -8.32 -10.29
CA SER A 58 -7.61 -7.98 -11.36
C SER A 58 -8.79 -7.16 -10.83
N LEU A 59 -9.54 -6.52 -11.74
CA LEU A 59 -10.74 -5.80 -11.38
C LEU A 59 -11.80 -6.67 -10.68
N GLU A 60 -11.85 -7.97 -10.95
CA GLU A 60 -12.79 -8.90 -10.31
C GLU A 60 -12.59 -9.03 -8.79
N ALA A 61 -11.38 -8.74 -8.31
CA ALA A 61 -11.04 -8.80 -6.90
C ALA A 61 -11.51 -7.56 -6.12
N LEU A 62 -11.90 -6.49 -6.81
CA LEU A 62 -12.34 -5.26 -6.15
C LEU A 62 -13.62 -5.52 -5.33
N PRO A 63 -13.81 -4.81 -4.20
CA PRO A 63 -14.98 -4.98 -3.33
C PRO A 63 -16.23 -4.31 -3.95
N TRP A 64 -16.67 -4.78 -5.12
CA TRP A 64 -17.70 -4.17 -5.96
C TRP A 64 -19.01 -3.84 -5.25
N ARG A 65 -19.43 -4.71 -4.33
CA ARG A 65 -20.63 -4.46 -3.51
C ARG A 65 -20.44 -3.20 -2.65
N ARG A 66 -19.31 -3.08 -1.94
CA ARG A 66 -18.98 -1.92 -1.11
C ARG A 66 -18.81 -0.66 -1.95
N ILE A 67 -18.14 -0.76 -3.10
CA ILE A 67 -17.96 0.33 -4.06
C ILE A 67 -19.33 0.83 -4.54
N SER A 68 -20.23 -0.09 -4.91
CA SER A 68 -21.57 0.26 -5.39
C SER A 68 -22.40 0.95 -4.31
N GLU A 69 -22.37 0.42 -3.08
CA GLU A 69 -23.13 0.92 -1.92
C GLU A 69 -22.64 2.29 -1.42
N SER A 70 -21.34 2.62 -1.54
CA SER A 70 -20.74 3.82 -0.92
C SER A 70 -21.19 5.15 -1.51
N ARG A 71 -21.63 5.16 -2.78
CA ARG A 71 -21.98 6.38 -3.55
C ARG A 71 -20.89 7.47 -3.51
N ALA A 72 -19.63 7.10 -3.27
CA ALA A 72 -18.51 8.03 -3.28
C ALA A 72 -18.39 8.73 -4.64
N SER A 73 -18.05 10.02 -4.65
CA SER A 73 -17.76 10.75 -5.89
C SER A 73 -16.43 10.36 -6.53
N VAL A 74 -15.48 9.89 -5.72
CA VAL A 74 -14.15 9.47 -6.16
C VAL A 74 -13.86 8.05 -5.67
N LEU A 75 -13.47 7.17 -6.58
CA LEU A 75 -12.88 5.88 -6.27
C LEU A 75 -11.36 6.00 -6.37
N THR A 76 -10.68 5.86 -5.24
CA THR A 76 -9.21 5.91 -5.18
C THR A 76 -8.65 4.50 -5.11
N VAL A 77 -7.71 4.15 -5.97
CA VAL A 77 -6.98 2.87 -5.96
C VAL A 77 -5.52 3.16 -5.58
N LEU A 78 -5.03 2.46 -4.56
CA LEU A 78 -3.68 2.59 -4.04
C LEU A 78 -2.92 1.29 -4.23
N ASP A 79 -1.74 1.39 -4.83
CA ASP A 79 -0.69 0.38 -4.78
C ASP A 79 -1.06 -0.99 -5.39
N TYR A 80 -2.02 -1.03 -6.32
CA TYR A 80 -2.57 -2.32 -6.76
C TYR A 80 -1.85 -2.95 -7.95
N GLY A 81 -1.08 -2.18 -8.72
CA GLY A 81 -0.24 -2.71 -9.80
C GLY A 81 -1.03 -3.27 -10.99
N LEU A 82 -2.24 -2.78 -11.28
CA LEU A 82 -2.99 -3.21 -12.46
C LEU A 82 -2.44 -2.55 -13.74
N PRO A 83 -2.55 -3.22 -14.90
CA PRO A 83 -2.22 -2.60 -16.18
C PRO A 83 -3.16 -1.43 -16.47
N GLY A 84 -2.68 -0.41 -17.18
CA GLY A 84 -3.41 0.81 -17.49
C GLY A 84 -4.76 0.59 -18.16
N THR A 85 -4.89 -0.43 -19.01
CA THR A 85 -6.17 -0.81 -19.64
C THR A 85 -7.24 -1.21 -18.61
N ALA A 86 -6.85 -1.85 -17.50
CA ALA A 86 -7.78 -2.17 -16.43
C ALA A 86 -8.25 -0.92 -15.68
N TYR A 87 -7.40 0.10 -15.51
CA TYR A 87 -7.83 1.37 -14.92
C TYR A 87 -8.74 2.18 -15.85
N GLU A 88 -8.53 2.10 -17.17
CA GLU A 88 -9.45 2.65 -18.16
C GLU A 88 -10.83 1.97 -18.06
N ASP A 89 -10.86 0.63 -18.08
CA ASP A 89 -12.09 -0.16 -17.92
C ASP A 89 -12.80 0.18 -16.59
N LEU A 90 -12.04 0.28 -15.49
CA LEU A 90 -12.58 0.68 -14.20
C LEU A 90 -13.25 2.05 -14.26
N SER A 91 -12.60 3.03 -14.87
CA SER A 91 -13.14 4.40 -15.01
C SER A 91 -14.43 4.43 -15.81
N ASP A 92 -14.57 3.56 -16.81
CA ASP A 92 -15.79 3.41 -17.59
C ASP A 92 -16.91 2.73 -16.80
N ILE A 93 -16.58 1.68 -16.02
CA ILE A 93 -17.53 0.92 -15.21
C ILE A 93 -18.17 1.80 -14.12
N VAL A 94 -17.37 2.66 -13.47
CA VAL A 94 -17.85 3.46 -12.32
C VAL A 94 -18.33 4.86 -12.69
N ALA A 95 -18.34 5.21 -13.97
CA ALA A 95 -18.86 6.49 -14.46
C ALA A 95 -20.29 6.76 -13.92
N PRO A 96 -20.61 8.00 -13.49
CA PRO A 96 -19.84 9.24 -13.69
C PRO A 96 -18.83 9.56 -12.57
N ARG A 97 -18.46 8.61 -11.71
CA ARG A 97 -17.46 8.85 -10.65
C ARG A 97 -16.07 9.06 -11.26
N SER A 98 -15.25 9.86 -10.59
CA SER A 98 -13.82 9.94 -10.92
C SER A 98 -13.08 8.76 -10.33
N VAL A 99 -12.06 8.26 -11.04
CA VAL A 99 -11.10 7.28 -10.53
C VAL A 99 -9.76 7.99 -10.32
N ALA A 100 -9.20 7.83 -9.13
CA ALA A 100 -7.86 8.27 -8.78
C ALA A 100 -6.98 7.04 -8.56
N VAL A 101 -5.81 6.98 -9.18
CA VAL A 101 -4.86 5.89 -9.02
C VAL A 101 -3.53 6.47 -8.57
N LEU A 102 -3.02 5.96 -7.45
CA LEU A 102 -1.65 6.19 -7.01
C LEU A 102 -0.96 4.84 -6.93
N ASP A 103 0.18 4.74 -7.59
CA ASP A 103 0.90 3.49 -7.73
C ASP A 103 2.38 3.79 -8.03
N HIS A 104 3.25 2.80 -7.85
CA HIS A 104 4.67 2.88 -8.20
C HIS A 104 5.18 1.62 -8.92
N HIS A 105 4.31 0.64 -9.17
CA HIS A 105 4.69 -0.59 -9.87
C HIS A 105 5.09 -0.31 -11.32
N LEU A 106 6.06 -1.08 -11.84
CA LEU A 106 6.42 -1.06 -13.25
C LEU A 106 5.37 -1.81 -14.09
N VAL A 107 4.34 -1.08 -14.52
CA VAL A 107 3.22 -1.57 -15.35
C VAL A 107 3.03 -0.70 -16.59
N GLU A 108 2.29 -1.19 -17.58
CA GLU A 108 1.92 -0.35 -18.72
C GLU A 108 0.95 0.77 -18.28
N PRO A 109 1.25 2.06 -18.51
CA PRO A 109 0.35 3.16 -18.13
C PRO A 109 -0.90 3.22 -19.04
N PRO A 110 -2.00 3.84 -18.59
CA PRO A 110 -3.20 4.03 -19.40
C PRO A 110 -2.91 4.87 -20.64
N ARG A 111 -3.66 4.65 -21.72
CA ARG A 111 -3.49 5.32 -23.03
C ARG A 111 -4.55 6.40 -23.28
N SER A 112 -5.31 6.79 -22.25
CA SER A 112 -6.42 7.74 -22.28
C SER A 112 -7.54 7.36 -23.27
N ARG A 113 -7.91 6.08 -23.33
CA ARG A 113 -8.97 5.56 -24.22
C ARG A 113 -10.35 5.46 -23.57
N GLY A 114 -10.43 5.64 -22.25
CA GLY A 114 -11.67 5.59 -21.49
C GLY A 114 -12.57 6.81 -21.73
N ARG A 115 -13.86 6.63 -21.46
CA ARG A 115 -14.88 7.69 -21.37
C ARG A 115 -15.04 8.22 -19.94
N GLY A 116 -14.60 7.46 -18.95
CA GLY A 116 -14.56 7.88 -17.54
C GLY A 116 -13.50 8.95 -17.24
N VAL A 117 -13.59 9.55 -16.06
CA VAL A 117 -12.60 10.51 -15.57
C VAL A 117 -11.54 9.76 -14.77
N LEU A 118 -10.33 9.60 -15.32
CA LEU A 118 -9.21 8.88 -14.72
C LEU A 118 -8.05 9.83 -14.41
N HIS A 119 -7.67 9.90 -13.13
CA HIS A 119 -6.48 10.57 -12.63
C HIS A 119 -5.45 9.51 -12.26
N TYR A 120 -4.38 9.41 -13.04
CA TYR A 120 -3.37 8.35 -12.88
C TYR A 120 -2.02 8.96 -12.52
N VAL A 121 -1.50 8.57 -11.36
CA VAL A 121 -0.18 8.97 -10.87
C VAL A 121 0.63 7.70 -10.59
N ASN A 122 1.51 7.35 -11.53
CA ASN A 122 2.52 6.32 -11.32
C ASN A 122 3.82 6.75 -12.01
N PRO A 123 4.74 7.39 -11.26
CA PRO A 123 5.94 7.96 -11.87
C PRO A 123 6.88 6.88 -12.44
N VAL A 124 6.86 5.65 -11.91
CA VAL A 124 7.67 4.54 -12.42
C VAL A 124 7.15 4.07 -13.77
N ALA A 125 5.84 3.78 -13.87
CA ALA A 125 5.19 3.38 -15.12
C ALA A 125 5.26 4.49 -16.20
N GLN A 126 5.28 5.75 -15.78
CA GLN A 126 5.39 6.91 -16.68
C GLN A 126 6.83 7.25 -17.08
N GLY A 127 7.83 6.52 -16.56
CA GLY A 127 9.25 6.76 -16.87
C GLY A 127 9.80 8.07 -16.27
N LEU A 128 9.17 8.58 -15.22
CA LEU A 128 9.51 9.83 -14.52
C LEU A 128 10.43 9.60 -13.31
N GLY A 129 10.86 8.35 -13.09
CA GLY A 129 11.81 7.92 -12.07
C GLY A 129 11.84 6.39 -11.98
N GLY A 130 12.82 5.84 -11.27
CA GLY A 130 12.86 4.40 -10.98
C GLY A 130 12.26 4.05 -9.63
N GLU A 131 12.18 2.76 -9.31
CA GLU A 131 11.80 2.26 -7.98
C GLU A 131 12.74 2.77 -6.86
N GLU A 132 13.97 3.21 -7.16
CA GLU A 132 14.81 3.86 -6.15
C GLU A 132 14.36 5.28 -5.80
N ASP A 133 13.78 5.99 -6.77
CA ASP A 133 13.29 7.36 -6.59
C ASP A 133 11.85 7.35 -6.03
N TRP A 134 11.08 6.32 -6.37
CA TRP A 134 9.70 6.07 -5.90
C TRP A 134 9.58 4.67 -5.28
N PRO A 135 10.19 4.45 -4.10
CA PRO A 135 10.32 3.13 -3.48
C PRO A 135 9.05 2.52 -2.92
N ALA A 136 7.96 3.29 -2.86
CA ALA A 136 6.69 2.87 -2.29
C ALA A 136 5.59 3.86 -2.72
N THR A 137 4.36 3.38 -2.88
CA THR A 137 3.15 4.19 -3.06
C THR A 137 2.89 5.09 -1.85
N SER A 138 3.16 4.65 -0.62
CA SER A 138 3.00 5.49 0.58
C SER A 138 3.98 6.66 0.61
N PHE A 139 5.18 6.47 0.04
CA PHE A 139 6.14 7.55 -0.17
C PHE A 139 5.68 8.52 -1.26
N LEU A 140 5.07 8.01 -2.34
CA LEU A 140 4.43 8.84 -3.37
C LEU A 140 3.30 9.69 -2.76
N VAL A 141 2.38 9.07 -2.00
CA VAL A 141 1.30 9.77 -1.31
C VAL A 141 1.86 10.83 -0.39
N TYR A 142 2.85 10.52 0.45
CA TYR A 142 3.49 11.49 1.35
C TYR A 142 4.14 12.68 0.62
N SER A 143 4.55 12.49 -0.64
CA SER A 143 5.24 13.50 -1.44
C SER A 143 4.29 14.47 -2.15
N ILE A 144 2.97 14.25 -2.14
CA ILE A 144 2.01 15.18 -2.72
C ILE A 144 2.05 16.51 -1.93
N PRO A 145 2.11 17.66 -2.62
CA PRO A 145 2.08 18.97 -1.96
C PRO A 145 0.89 19.12 -1.00
N GLY A 146 1.14 19.66 0.20
CA GLY A 146 0.13 19.84 1.24
C GLY A 146 -0.09 18.62 2.16
N VAL A 147 0.33 17.41 1.77
CA VAL A 147 0.20 16.21 2.63
C VAL A 147 0.97 16.34 3.93
N GLY A 148 2.25 16.73 3.85
CA GLY A 148 3.10 16.87 5.03
C GLY A 148 2.55 17.88 6.04
N GLU A 149 1.89 18.95 5.57
CA GLU A 149 1.26 19.94 6.43
C GLU A 149 -0.06 19.43 7.02
N ALA A 150 -0.92 18.84 6.20
CA ALA A 150 -2.23 18.33 6.60
C ALA A 150 -2.16 17.13 7.55
N CYS A 151 -1.10 16.30 7.44
CA CYS A 151 -0.99 15.04 8.17
C CYS A 151 -0.08 15.10 9.42
N ASP A 152 0.44 16.28 9.80
CA ASP A 152 1.58 16.42 10.69
C ASP A 152 2.81 15.70 10.13
N ALA A 153 3.77 16.48 9.63
CA ALA A 153 4.95 15.97 8.92
C ALA A 153 5.72 14.89 9.68
N ARG A 154 5.72 14.91 11.04
CA ARG A 154 6.37 13.87 11.85
C ARG A 154 5.59 12.57 11.86
N ARG A 155 4.26 12.64 11.79
CA ARG A 155 3.40 11.46 11.83
C ARG A 155 3.36 10.77 10.47
N CYS A 156 3.10 11.53 9.40
CA CYS A 156 3.01 10.93 8.08
C CYS A 156 4.37 10.43 7.53
N SER A 157 5.50 10.97 8.01
CA SER A 157 6.82 10.50 7.58
C SER A 157 7.11 9.06 7.98
N TRP A 158 6.76 8.63 9.20
CA TRP A 158 6.98 7.22 9.56
C TRP A 158 6.01 6.28 8.86
N LEU A 159 4.80 6.73 8.49
CA LEU A 159 3.88 5.96 7.64
C LEU A 159 4.47 5.72 6.25
N ALA A 160 5.05 6.74 5.62
CA ALA A 160 5.78 6.56 4.36
C ALA A 160 6.97 5.60 4.51
N ALA A 161 7.64 5.59 5.66
CA ALA A 161 8.70 4.62 5.93
C ALA A 161 8.16 3.18 6.10
N VAL A 162 6.93 2.99 6.59
CA VAL A 162 6.30 1.66 6.69
C VAL A 162 6.18 1.02 5.32
N GLY A 163 5.68 1.73 4.30
CA GLY A 163 5.57 1.15 2.96
C GLY A 163 6.92 0.86 2.32
N ILE A 164 7.90 1.77 2.44
CA ILE A 164 9.27 1.52 1.92
C ILE A 164 9.89 0.27 2.55
N VAL A 165 9.75 0.09 3.88
CA VAL A 165 10.25 -1.09 4.57
C VAL A 165 9.41 -2.33 4.24
N GLY A 166 8.13 -2.16 3.95
CA GLY A 166 7.22 -3.20 3.47
C GLY A 166 7.68 -3.83 2.16
N ASP A 167 7.85 -3.01 1.12
CA ASP A 167 8.19 -3.49 -0.22
C ASP A 167 9.57 -4.13 -0.32
N LEU A 168 10.53 -3.58 0.44
CA LEU A 168 11.92 -4.00 0.35
C LEU A 168 12.32 -4.99 1.45
N GLY A 169 11.61 -5.04 2.58
CA GLY A 169 11.90 -5.95 3.67
C GLY A 169 13.40 -6.01 4.02
N PRO A 170 14.01 -7.21 4.14
CA PRO A 170 15.44 -7.35 4.42
C PRO A 170 16.38 -6.80 3.33
N VAL A 171 15.95 -6.75 2.07
CA VAL A 171 16.83 -6.32 0.96
C VAL A 171 17.02 -4.81 0.89
N ILE A 172 16.33 -4.04 1.75
CA ILE A 172 16.51 -2.58 1.85
C ILE A 172 17.96 -2.20 2.17
N GLU A 173 18.69 -3.01 2.94
CA GLU A 173 20.09 -2.74 3.31
C GLU A 173 21.02 -2.78 2.08
N ALA A 174 20.67 -3.55 1.05
CA ALA A 174 21.38 -3.62 -0.22
C ALA A 174 21.07 -2.44 -1.16
N ARG A 175 20.14 -1.53 -0.77
CA ARG A 175 19.74 -0.34 -1.55
C ARG A 175 20.04 0.96 -0.76
N PRO A 176 21.30 1.46 -0.75
CA PRO A 176 21.72 2.56 0.13
C PRO A 176 20.91 3.86 -0.01
N ARG A 177 20.48 4.20 -1.24
CA ARG A 177 19.66 5.39 -1.49
C ARG A 177 18.28 5.25 -0.83
N VAL A 178 17.64 4.09 -0.99
CA VAL A 178 16.31 3.84 -0.42
C VAL A 178 16.40 3.70 1.10
N TYR A 179 17.40 2.98 1.62
CA TYR A 179 17.68 2.89 3.05
C TYR A 179 17.87 4.29 3.66
N GLY A 180 18.65 5.16 3.02
CA GLY A 180 18.86 6.53 3.46
C GLY A 180 17.57 7.36 3.48
N THR A 181 16.68 7.15 2.51
CA THR A 181 15.35 7.79 2.50
C THR A 181 14.46 7.28 3.63
N ALA A 182 14.36 5.97 3.83
CA ALA A 182 13.60 5.38 4.93
C ALA A 182 14.13 5.84 6.29
N ALA A 183 15.45 5.79 6.51
CA ALA A 183 16.07 6.23 7.76
C ALA A 183 15.85 7.73 8.04
N ARG A 184 15.86 8.58 6.99
CA ARG A 184 15.53 10.01 7.12
C ARG A 184 14.08 10.22 7.53
N LEU A 185 13.16 9.44 6.96
CA LEU A 185 11.73 9.51 7.28
C LEU A 185 11.47 9.08 8.72
N THR A 186 12.02 7.95 9.17
CA THR A 186 11.85 7.50 10.56
C THR A 186 12.53 8.43 11.57
N GLY A 187 13.68 8.99 11.20
CA GLY A 187 14.43 9.94 12.04
C GLY A 187 13.65 11.22 12.35
N LYS A 188 12.83 11.73 11.41
CA LYS A 188 11.93 12.87 11.65
C LYS A 188 10.92 12.60 12.77
N SER A 189 10.53 11.34 12.91
CA SER A 189 9.53 10.87 13.86
C SER A 189 10.13 10.34 15.17
N GLY A 190 11.47 10.22 15.25
CA GLY A 190 12.16 9.69 16.43
C GLY A 190 12.14 8.17 16.55
N TYR A 191 11.90 7.44 15.45
CA TYR A 191 11.84 5.98 15.43
C TYR A 191 12.99 5.35 14.64
N SER A 192 13.33 4.11 14.98
CA SER A 192 14.31 3.33 14.23
C SER A 192 13.66 2.53 13.11
N LEU A 193 14.42 2.19 12.06
CA LEU A 193 13.95 1.27 11.01
C LEU A 193 13.57 -0.10 11.59
N ARG A 194 14.22 -0.52 12.69
CA ARG A 194 13.86 -1.76 13.38
C ARG A 194 12.46 -1.70 14.00
N ASP A 195 12.04 -0.55 14.51
CA ASP A 195 10.68 -0.39 15.04
C ASP A 195 9.65 -0.44 13.91
N ILE A 196 9.98 0.19 12.76
CA ILE A 196 9.14 0.13 11.56
C ILE A 196 9.03 -1.30 11.01
N ALA A 197 10.15 -2.04 10.93
CA ALA A 197 10.13 -3.43 10.47
C ALA A 197 9.25 -4.33 11.34
N LYS A 198 9.17 -4.07 12.66
CA LYS A 198 8.22 -4.79 13.54
C LYS A 198 6.76 -4.42 13.24
N VAL A 199 6.49 -3.15 12.96
CA VAL A 199 5.14 -2.71 12.54
C VAL A 199 4.73 -3.39 11.24
N VAL A 200 5.63 -3.41 10.25
CA VAL A 200 5.43 -4.11 8.97
C VAL A 200 5.08 -5.58 9.19
N GLU A 201 5.85 -6.30 10.02
CA GLU A 201 5.59 -7.71 10.31
C GLU A 201 4.20 -7.95 10.95
N LEU A 202 3.76 -7.04 11.82
CA LEU A 202 2.43 -7.13 12.43
C LEU A 202 1.30 -6.91 11.41
N ILE A 203 1.40 -5.90 10.56
CA ILE A 203 0.32 -5.58 9.60
C ILE A 203 0.26 -6.58 8.44
N ASP A 204 1.42 -7.02 7.95
CA ASP A 204 1.50 -8.01 6.88
C ASP A 204 0.94 -9.38 7.30
N SER A 205 0.95 -9.67 8.61
CA SER A 205 0.36 -10.89 9.14
C SER A 205 -1.12 -11.04 8.77
N CYS A 206 -1.85 -9.92 8.62
CA CYS A 206 -3.26 -9.93 8.27
C CYS A 206 -3.49 -10.57 6.89
N TYR A 207 -2.77 -10.15 5.85
CA TYR A 207 -2.95 -10.74 4.52
C TYR A 207 -2.38 -12.17 4.44
N ARG A 208 -1.34 -12.50 5.22
CA ARG A 208 -0.82 -13.87 5.32
C ARG A 208 -1.85 -14.86 5.87
N LEU A 209 -2.82 -14.36 6.64
CA LEU A 209 -3.99 -15.10 7.13
C LEU A 209 -5.24 -14.95 6.25
N LEU A 210 -5.17 -14.18 5.17
CA LEU A 210 -6.31 -13.81 4.32
C LEU A 210 -7.44 -13.12 5.11
N ASP A 211 -7.10 -12.41 6.20
CA ASP A 211 -8.06 -11.72 7.06
C ASP A 211 -8.28 -10.27 6.59
N GLU A 212 -9.30 -10.07 5.75
CA GLU A 212 -9.73 -8.76 5.24
C GLU A 212 -10.05 -7.77 6.38
N GLU A 213 -10.69 -8.24 7.46
CA GLU A 213 -11.04 -7.36 8.57
C GLU A 213 -9.80 -6.93 9.36
N CYS A 214 -8.78 -7.78 9.48
CA CYS A 214 -7.49 -7.44 10.06
C CYS A 214 -6.77 -6.40 9.19
N ILE A 215 -6.79 -6.55 7.86
CA ILE A 215 -6.19 -5.56 6.93
C ILE A 215 -6.86 -4.18 7.10
N VAL A 216 -8.20 -4.15 7.15
CA VAL A 216 -8.95 -2.90 7.39
C VAL A 216 -8.64 -2.33 8.77
N HIS A 217 -8.55 -3.17 9.81
CA HIS A 217 -8.15 -2.76 11.16
C HIS A 217 -6.75 -2.14 11.18
N ALA A 218 -5.77 -2.75 10.49
CA ALA A 218 -4.42 -2.24 10.38
C ALA A 218 -4.41 -0.83 9.76
N ALA A 219 -5.10 -0.63 8.64
CA ALA A 219 -5.18 0.68 8.00
C ALA A 219 -5.83 1.75 8.90
N GLN A 220 -6.90 1.40 9.62
CA GLN A 220 -7.51 2.30 10.62
C GLN A 220 -6.54 2.65 11.74
N LEU A 221 -5.89 1.64 12.31
CA LEU A 221 -4.98 1.81 13.42
C LEU A 221 -3.79 2.68 13.03
N LEU A 222 -3.16 2.44 11.87
CA LEU A 222 -2.07 3.29 11.37
C LEU A 222 -2.53 4.74 11.16
N GLY A 223 -3.72 4.94 10.58
CA GLY A 223 -4.26 6.28 10.35
C GLY A 223 -4.44 7.09 11.64
N TRP A 224 -4.78 6.41 12.75
CA TRP A 224 -5.07 7.04 14.04
C TRP A 224 -3.96 6.92 15.10
N ALA A 225 -2.94 6.09 14.88
CA ALA A 225 -1.77 5.94 15.74
C ALA A 225 -0.95 7.23 15.86
N SER A 226 -0.55 7.57 17.08
CA SER A 226 0.40 8.64 17.39
C SER A 226 1.83 8.24 17.01
N GLY A 227 2.11 6.94 16.94
CA GLY A 227 3.36 6.39 16.45
C GLY A 227 3.36 4.86 16.43
N PRO A 228 4.49 4.24 16.02
CA PRO A 228 4.65 2.79 15.93
C PRO A 228 4.26 2.02 17.20
N ARG A 229 4.46 2.58 18.40
CA ARG A 229 4.10 1.91 19.65
C ARG A 229 2.62 1.56 19.75
N ASP A 230 1.74 2.45 19.32
CA ASP A 230 0.28 2.19 19.35
C ASP A 230 -0.08 0.99 18.47
N VAL A 231 0.69 0.76 17.39
CA VAL A 231 0.52 -0.39 16.50
C VAL A 231 1.13 -1.66 17.11
N LEU A 232 2.31 -1.53 17.71
CA LEU A 232 3.01 -2.65 18.37
C LEU A 232 2.27 -3.18 19.61
N ASP A 233 1.49 -2.34 20.27
CA ASP A 233 0.68 -2.71 21.44
C ASP A 233 -0.72 -3.24 21.07
N ASP A 234 -1.04 -3.35 19.78
CA ASP A 234 -2.35 -3.84 19.34
C ASP A 234 -2.47 -5.36 19.45
N ASN A 235 -3.44 -5.79 20.26
CA ASN A 235 -3.68 -7.20 20.55
C ASN A 235 -4.21 -7.99 19.35
N ARG A 236 -4.94 -7.35 18.41
CA ARG A 236 -5.46 -8.04 17.24
C ARG A 236 -4.31 -8.36 16.28
N LEU A 237 -3.48 -7.38 15.98
CA LEU A 237 -2.31 -7.55 15.12
C LEU A 237 -1.28 -8.50 15.73
N SER A 238 -1.04 -8.41 17.05
CA SER A 238 -0.15 -9.34 17.76
C SER A 238 -0.62 -10.80 17.63
N ARG A 239 -1.92 -11.06 17.80
CA ARG A 239 -2.49 -12.40 17.61
C ARG A 239 -2.39 -12.86 16.15
N ALA A 240 -2.69 -11.99 15.19
CA ALA A 240 -2.56 -12.30 13.78
C ALA A 240 -1.11 -12.68 13.42
N ALA A 241 -0.11 -11.96 13.94
CA ALA A 241 1.30 -12.29 13.75
C ALA A 241 1.69 -13.64 14.36
N GLU A 242 1.24 -13.94 15.58
CA GLU A 242 1.47 -15.25 16.22
C GLU A 242 0.84 -16.40 15.42
N GLU A 243 -0.39 -16.22 14.93
CA GLU A 243 -1.12 -17.19 14.12
C GLU A 243 -0.45 -17.40 12.76
N ALA A 244 -0.08 -16.32 12.06
CA ALA A 244 0.65 -16.37 10.80
C ALA A 244 1.98 -17.11 10.96
N ALA A 245 2.74 -16.79 12.02
CA ALA A 245 4.01 -17.46 12.31
C ALA A 245 3.81 -18.95 12.62
N LYS A 246 2.73 -19.32 13.31
CA LYS A 246 2.39 -20.73 13.56
C LYS A 246 2.01 -21.46 12.27
N ALA A 247 1.23 -20.82 11.40
CA ALA A 247 0.85 -21.37 10.10
C ALA A 247 2.09 -21.59 9.23
N LEU A 248 3.00 -20.62 9.18
CA LEU A 248 4.27 -20.74 8.45
C LEU A 248 5.15 -21.88 8.98
N ARG A 249 5.36 -21.97 10.30
CA ARG A 249 6.11 -23.09 10.90
C ARG A 249 5.50 -24.44 10.54
N THR A 250 4.18 -24.56 10.63
CA THR A 250 3.45 -25.79 10.27
C THR A 250 3.64 -26.14 8.78
N ALA A 251 3.57 -25.14 7.90
CA ALA A 251 3.82 -25.33 6.48
C ALA A 251 5.25 -25.78 6.21
N MET A 252 6.25 -25.12 6.80
CA MET A 252 7.67 -25.49 6.67
C MET A 252 7.95 -26.91 7.16
N ASP A 253 7.38 -27.32 8.29
CA ASP A 253 7.55 -28.68 8.80
C ASP A 253 6.95 -29.71 7.85
N ARG A 254 5.79 -29.43 7.22
CA ARG A 254 5.22 -30.30 6.18
C ARG A 254 6.13 -30.41 4.96
N VAL A 255 6.75 -29.31 4.53
CA VAL A 255 7.72 -29.35 3.43
C VAL A 255 8.93 -30.20 3.82
N ARG A 256 9.47 -30.08 5.03
CA ARG A 256 10.57 -30.94 5.54
C ARG A 256 10.23 -32.43 5.47
N TYR A 257 8.99 -32.83 5.75
CA TYR A 257 8.57 -34.23 5.59
C TYR A 257 8.57 -34.69 4.12
N LEU A 258 8.32 -33.80 3.15
CA LEU A 258 8.42 -34.13 1.72
C LEU A 258 9.86 -34.42 1.31
N PHE A 259 10.84 -33.68 1.85
CA PHE A 259 12.27 -33.93 1.62
C PHE A 259 12.74 -35.31 2.11
N GLN A 260 12.00 -35.93 3.05
CA GLN A 260 12.34 -37.25 3.60
C GLN A 260 11.70 -38.41 2.83
N ARG A 261 10.81 -38.15 1.85
CA ARG A 261 10.14 -39.20 1.08
C ARG A 261 11.03 -39.73 -0.05
N HIS A 262 11.17 -41.05 -0.14
CA HIS A 262 11.81 -41.70 -1.28
C HIS A 262 11.11 -41.34 -2.60
N GLY A 263 11.89 -40.97 -3.61
CA GLY A 263 11.42 -40.59 -4.94
C GLY A 263 11.09 -39.11 -5.14
N ILE A 264 11.21 -38.27 -4.10
CA ILE A 264 11.09 -36.81 -4.23
C ILE A 264 12.49 -36.21 -4.14
N ILE A 265 12.86 -35.41 -5.15
CA ILE A 265 14.03 -34.53 -5.11
C ILE A 265 13.48 -33.12 -4.93
N ALA A 266 13.86 -32.48 -3.83
CA ALA A 266 13.50 -31.10 -3.57
C ALA A 266 14.79 -30.27 -3.44
N TYR A 267 14.73 -29.04 -3.93
CA TYR A 267 15.86 -28.12 -4.01
C TYR A 267 15.61 -26.95 -3.06
N TYR A 268 16.64 -26.57 -2.30
CA TYR A 268 16.67 -25.27 -1.64
C TYR A 268 17.23 -24.27 -2.63
N VAL A 269 16.45 -23.25 -2.95
CA VAL A 269 16.98 -22.06 -3.61
C VAL A 269 17.31 -21.09 -2.50
N GLU A 270 18.56 -21.08 -2.08
CA GLU A 270 19.12 -19.99 -1.29
C GLU A 270 19.49 -18.89 -2.28
N SER A 271 18.85 -17.72 -2.17
CA SER A 271 19.34 -16.52 -2.83
C SER A 271 20.25 -15.81 -1.84
N ASP A 272 21.54 -15.72 -2.16
CA ASP A 272 22.44 -14.77 -1.52
C ASP A 272 21.97 -13.36 -1.94
N ALA A 273 21.18 -12.73 -1.08
CA ALA A 273 20.82 -11.32 -1.19
C ALA A 273 21.72 -10.51 -0.25
#